data_AF-A0A645E2M5-F1
#
_entry.id   AF-A0A645E2M5-F1
#
_cell.length_a   1.000
_cell.length_b   1.000
_cell.length_c   1.000
_cell.angle_alpha   90.00
_cell.angle_beta   90.00
_cell.angle_gamma   90.00
#
_symmetry.space_group_name_H-M   'P 1'
#
loop_
_entity.id
_entity.type
_entity.pdbx_description
1 polymer ?
#
loop_
_entity_poly.entity_id
_entity_poly.type
_entity_poly.pdbx_seq_one_letter_code
_entity_poly.pdbx_strand_id
1 'polypeptide(L)'
;MELFTERSAVTVYDYDAHVAVAEEMDSRGRLPRDFEAFRVASRSPWVWEDVVRMQTLNGHQARKNLEKHICPLQIDIVERTIERWSNPGETVYDPFGGIMTVPFCAVKMGRFGVGCELNQGYYLDGVKYLEAAEFELEAPTLFDMEAVK
;
A
#
# COMPACT_ATOMS: atom_id res chain seq x y z
N MET A 1 16.75 7.38 -15.30
CA MET A 1 15.83 6.22 -15.15
C MET A 1 14.45 6.56 -15.67
N GLU A 2 13.86 7.71 -15.33
CA GLU A 2 12.56 8.17 -15.89
C GLU A 2 12.49 8.11 -17.43
N LEU A 3 13.54 8.59 -18.12
CA LEU A 3 13.62 8.55 -19.59
C LEU A 3 13.46 7.13 -20.19
N PHE A 4 13.91 6.09 -19.46
CA PHE A 4 13.75 4.71 -19.91
C PHE A 4 12.28 4.29 -19.84
N THR A 5 11.64 4.59 -18.70
CA THR A 5 10.23 4.29 -18.45
C THR A 5 9.33 5.00 -19.47
N GLU A 6 9.54 6.30 -19.70
CA GLU A 6 8.81 7.09 -20.70
C GLU A 6 8.94 6.50 -22.10
N ARG A 7 10.16 6.15 -22.51
CA ARG A 7 10.41 5.51 -23.81
C ARG A 7 9.68 4.17 -23.92
N SER A 8 9.69 3.37 -22.85
CA SER A 8 9.05 2.05 -22.84
C SER A 8 7.53 2.11 -23.00
N ALA A 9 6.89 3.21 -22.58
CA ALA A 9 5.46 3.40 -22.73
C ALA A 9 5.03 3.53 -24.21
N VAL A 10 5.88 4.15 -25.04
CA VAL A 10 5.57 4.49 -26.44
C VAL A 10 6.24 3.59 -27.48
N THR A 11 7.27 2.82 -27.10
CA THR A 11 8.04 1.95 -28.01
C THR A 11 7.80 0.47 -27.72
N VAL A 12 7.76 -0.37 -28.77
CA VAL A 12 7.67 -1.84 -28.60
C VAL A 12 8.86 -2.31 -27.76
N TYR A 13 8.58 -3.13 -26.76
CA TYR A 13 9.61 -3.63 -25.85
C TYR A 13 10.67 -4.42 -26.60
N ASP A 14 11.93 -4.06 -26.38
CA ASP A 14 13.12 -4.73 -26.91
C ASP A 14 13.97 -5.23 -25.73
N TYR A 15 14.07 -6.55 -25.62
CA TYR A 15 14.77 -7.21 -24.53
C TYR A 15 16.28 -7.00 -24.60
N ASP A 16 16.88 -7.10 -25.79
CA ASP A 16 18.33 -6.99 -25.96
C ASP A 16 18.80 -5.56 -25.65
N ALA A 17 18.02 -4.57 -26.09
CA ALA A 17 18.27 -3.16 -25.77
C ALA A 17 18.11 -2.87 -24.26
N HIS A 18 17.19 -3.52 -23.56
CA HIS A 18 17.04 -3.40 -22.11
C HIS A 18 18.31 -3.92 -21.42
N VAL A 19 18.72 -5.15 -21.72
CA VAL A 19 19.88 -5.80 -21.09
C VAL A 19 21.15 -4.97 -21.33
N ALA A 20 21.38 -4.51 -22.56
CA ALA A 20 22.55 -3.69 -22.89
C ALA A 20 22.63 -2.40 -22.06
N VAL A 21 21.49 -1.72 -21.84
CA VAL A 21 21.43 -0.52 -20.99
C VAL A 21 21.70 -0.85 -19.52
N ALA A 22 21.22 -2.00 -19.05
CA ALA A 22 21.42 -2.44 -17.68
C ALA A 22 22.89 -2.81 -17.40
N GLU A 23 23.52 -3.58 -18.30
CA GLU A 23 24.94 -3.93 -18.22
C GLU A 23 25.85 -2.69 -18.28
N GLU A 24 25.54 -1.74 -19.16
CA GLU A 24 26.30 -0.48 -19.24
C GLU A 24 26.20 0.32 -17.93
N MET A 25 25.03 0.37 -17.28
CA MET A 25 24.89 1.04 -15.99
C MET A 25 25.58 0.29 -14.85
N ASP A 26 25.54 -1.03 -14.86
CA ASP A 26 26.23 -1.86 -13.87
C ASP A 26 27.76 -1.74 -13.99
N SER A 27 28.29 -1.68 -15.22
CA SER A 27 29.73 -1.46 -15.48
C SER A 27 30.25 -0.15 -14.87
N ARG A 28 29.36 0.84 -14.70
CA ARG A 28 29.64 2.14 -14.08
C ARG A 28 29.33 2.17 -12.58
N GLY A 29 28.87 1.05 -12.00
CA GLY A 29 28.43 0.96 -10.61
C GLY A 29 27.21 1.81 -10.29
N ARG A 30 26.38 2.12 -11.30
CA ARG A 30 25.20 3.01 -11.16
C ARG A 30 23.88 2.26 -11.12
N LEU A 31 23.91 0.93 -11.16
CA LEU A 31 22.72 0.12 -11.04
C LEU A 31 22.33 -0.02 -9.55
N PRO A 32 21.15 0.47 -9.13
CA PRO A 32 20.63 0.26 -7.78
C PRO A 32 20.40 -1.24 -7.51
N ARG A 33 20.74 -1.68 -6.31
CA ARG A 33 20.50 -3.07 -5.86
C ARG A 33 19.18 -3.25 -5.12
N ASP A 34 18.69 -2.17 -4.52
CA ASP A 34 17.54 -2.20 -3.61
C ASP A 34 16.21 -2.06 -4.34
N PHE A 35 16.20 -1.41 -5.51
CA PHE A 35 14.97 -1.09 -6.24
C PHE A 35 15.13 -1.33 -7.74
N GLU A 36 14.00 -1.62 -8.38
CA GLU A 36 13.90 -1.80 -9.82
C GLU A 36 14.24 -0.49 -10.56
N ALA A 37 15.27 -0.56 -11.39
CA ALA A 37 15.90 0.61 -11.98
C ALA A 37 15.35 0.93 -13.39
N PHE A 38 15.13 -0.12 -14.20
CA PHE A 38 14.66 -0.06 -15.58
C PHE A 38 13.26 -0.62 -15.71
N ARG A 39 12.31 0.10 -15.14
CA ARG A 39 10.92 -0.31 -15.17
C ARG A 39 10.35 -0.16 -16.59
N VAL A 40 9.66 -1.19 -17.05
CA VAL A 40 8.83 -1.14 -18.27
C VAL A 40 7.43 -0.66 -17.88
N ALA A 41 6.99 0.43 -18.51
CA ALA A 41 5.65 0.97 -18.31
C ALA A 41 4.58 0.07 -18.95
N SER A 42 3.51 -0.17 -18.21
CA SER A 42 2.29 -0.79 -18.70
C SER A 42 1.58 0.14 -19.68
N ARG A 43 1.08 -0.44 -20.77
CA ARG A 43 0.22 0.27 -21.74
C ARG A 43 -1.27 0.12 -21.45
N SER A 44 -1.61 -0.69 -20.46
CA SER A 44 -2.98 -0.95 -20.08
C SER A 44 -3.41 0.00 -18.97
N PRO A 45 -4.53 0.74 -19.13
CA PRO A 45 -5.07 1.58 -18.07
C PRO A 45 -5.58 0.78 -16.86
N TRP A 46 -5.64 -0.56 -16.97
CA TRP A 46 -6.09 -1.47 -15.92
C TRP A 46 -4.97 -1.91 -14.96
N VAL A 47 -3.72 -1.53 -15.24
CA VAL A 47 -2.57 -1.88 -14.41
C VAL A 47 -2.16 -0.65 -13.61
N TRP A 48 -2.22 -0.75 -12.28
CA TRP A 48 -1.72 0.30 -11.41
C TRP A 48 -0.22 0.23 -11.30
N GLU A 49 0.43 1.21 -11.90
CA GLU A 49 1.87 1.27 -11.97
C GLU A 49 2.49 1.99 -10.76
N ASP A 50 1.76 2.93 -10.21
CA ASP A 50 2.19 3.90 -9.20
C ASP A 50 2.01 3.40 -7.75
N VAL A 51 1.82 2.10 -7.54
CA VAL A 51 1.71 1.52 -6.20
C VAL A 51 3.05 1.59 -5.47
N VAL A 52 3.05 2.24 -4.31
CA VAL A 52 4.23 2.36 -3.44
C VAL A 52 4.44 1.05 -2.69
N ARG A 53 5.37 0.22 -3.17
CA ARG A 53 5.65 -1.13 -2.61
C ARG A 53 5.97 -1.15 -1.12
N MET A 54 6.56 -0.08 -0.59
CA MET A 54 6.95 0.01 0.83
C MET A 54 5.85 0.58 1.74
N GLN A 55 4.76 1.10 1.18
CA GLN A 55 3.65 1.68 1.93
C GLN A 55 2.73 0.58 2.45
N THR A 56 3.07 0.05 3.61
CA THR A 56 2.40 -1.07 4.27
C THR A 56 2.29 -0.81 5.77
N LEU A 57 1.38 -1.50 6.45
CA LEU A 57 1.27 -1.42 7.92
C LEU A 57 2.55 -1.88 8.64
N ASN A 58 3.34 -2.78 8.03
CA ASN A 58 4.64 -3.18 8.57
C ASN A 58 5.65 -2.03 8.66
N GLY A 59 5.55 -1.01 7.82
CA GLY A 59 6.38 0.20 7.94
C GLY A 59 6.23 0.87 9.30
N HIS A 60 5.06 0.71 9.94
CA HIS A 60 4.80 1.15 11.31
C HIS A 60 5.27 0.15 12.37
N GLN A 61 5.19 -1.16 12.11
CA GLN A 61 5.70 -2.22 13.01
C GLN A 61 7.22 -2.23 13.13
N ALA A 62 7.94 -2.02 12.03
CA ALA A 62 9.39 -1.99 12.01
C ALA A 62 9.96 -0.87 12.91
N ARG A 63 9.23 0.25 13.06
CA ARG A 63 9.59 1.32 14.01
C ARG A 63 9.38 0.92 15.47
N LYS A 64 8.50 -0.06 15.74
CA LYS A 64 8.15 -0.55 17.08
C LYS A 64 8.80 -1.89 17.45
N ASN A 65 9.65 -2.45 16.58
CA ASN A 65 10.39 -3.70 16.78
C ASN A 65 9.49 -4.93 17.05
N LEU A 66 8.29 -4.96 16.44
CA LEU A 66 7.34 -6.07 16.53
C LEU A 66 7.62 -7.16 15.47
N GLU A 67 7.07 -8.36 15.65
CA GLU A 67 7.13 -9.43 14.65
C GLU A 67 6.54 -8.94 13.33
N LYS A 68 7.34 -8.99 12.26
CA LYS A 68 6.92 -8.53 10.94
C LYS A 68 6.00 -9.57 10.30
N HIS A 69 4.82 -9.14 9.87
CA HIS A 69 4.04 -9.95 8.94
C HIS A 69 4.84 -10.21 7.67
N ILE A 70 4.93 -11.46 7.22
CA ILE A 70 5.88 -11.79 6.14
C ILE A 70 5.49 -11.20 4.77
N CYS A 71 4.20 -10.90 4.56
CA CYS A 71 3.67 -10.38 3.29
C CYS A 71 2.54 -9.36 3.52
N PRO A 72 2.84 -8.13 3.97
CA PRO A 72 1.81 -7.12 4.14
C PRO A 72 1.39 -6.55 2.76
N LEU A 73 0.09 -6.46 2.53
CA LEU A 73 -0.45 -5.84 1.30
C LEU A 73 -0.22 -4.33 1.30
N GLN A 74 0.06 -3.74 0.14
CA GLN A 74 0.25 -2.29 -0.01
C GLN A 74 -1.06 -1.53 0.21
N ILE A 75 -0.99 -0.44 0.97
CA ILE A 75 -2.16 0.40 1.32
C ILE A 75 -2.84 0.94 0.06
N ASP A 76 -2.08 1.42 -0.94
CA ASP A 76 -2.63 2.04 -2.14
C ASP A 76 -3.58 1.10 -2.92
N ILE A 77 -3.25 -0.20 -2.97
CA ILE A 77 -4.08 -1.20 -3.66
C ILE A 77 -5.40 -1.36 -2.92
N VAL A 78 -5.34 -1.44 -1.59
CA VAL A 78 -6.50 -1.62 -0.73
C VAL A 78 -7.42 -0.41 -0.82
N GLU A 79 -6.90 0.80 -0.63
CA GLU A 79 -7.68 2.04 -0.68
C GLU A 79 -8.37 2.21 -2.04
N ARG A 80 -7.65 2.00 -3.15
CA ARG A 80 -8.26 2.08 -4.50
C ARG A 80 -9.36 1.06 -4.72
N THR A 81 -9.21 -0.13 -4.14
CA THR A 81 -10.21 -1.20 -4.27
C THR A 81 -11.45 -0.86 -3.45
N ILE A 82 -11.27 -0.42 -2.21
CA ILE A 82 -12.37 0.02 -1.33
C ILE A 82 -13.14 1.17 -1.97
N GLU A 83 -12.44 2.20 -2.46
CA GLU A 83 -13.08 3.37 -3.07
C GLU A 83 -13.87 3.01 -4.33
N ARG A 84 -13.35 2.08 -5.15
CA ARG A 84 -14.01 1.68 -6.40
C ARG A 84 -15.26 0.83 -6.16
N TRP A 85 -15.28 0.03 -5.10
CA TRP A 85 -16.27 -1.04 -4.93
C TRP A 85 -17.13 -0.92 -3.66
N SER A 86 -17.01 0.17 -2.90
CA SER A 86 -17.85 0.42 -1.73
C SER A 86 -18.14 1.89 -1.50
N ASN A 87 -19.33 2.18 -0.98
CA ASN A 87 -19.73 3.50 -0.53
C ASN A 87 -19.33 3.73 0.94
N PRO A 88 -19.16 5.00 1.38
CA PRO A 88 -19.04 5.31 2.80
C PRO A 88 -20.20 4.72 3.62
N GLY A 89 -19.89 4.21 4.82
CA GLY A 89 -20.83 3.52 5.70
C GLY A 89 -21.13 2.06 5.32
N GLU A 90 -20.65 1.55 4.19
CA GLU A 90 -20.75 0.12 3.86
C GLU A 90 -19.71 -0.72 4.63
N THR A 91 -19.88 -2.04 4.59
CA THR A 91 -18.97 -2.99 5.24
C THR A 91 -18.00 -3.59 4.23
N VAL A 92 -16.71 -3.57 4.54
CA VAL A 92 -15.64 -4.24 3.81
C VAL A 92 -15.15 -5.42 4.64
N TYR A 93 -15.24 -6.62 4.07
CA TYR A 93 -14.87 -7.87 4.75
C TYR A 93 -13.62 -8.50 4.14
N ASP A 94 -12.67 -8.86 5.00
CA ASP A 94 -11.47 -9.63 4.65
C ASP A 94 -11.40 -10.96 5.45
N PRO A 95 -11.66 -12.11 4.82
CA PRO A 95 -11.59 -13.41 5.50
C PRO A 95 -10.17 -13.84 5.87
N PHE A 96 -9.13 -13.14 5.39
CA PHE A 96 -7.70 -13.45 5.64
C PHE A 96 -6.96 -12.17 6.05
N GLY A 97 -7.37 -11.61 7.19
CA GLY A 97 -6.99 -10.27 7.60
C GLY A 97 -5.49 -10.04 7.80
N GLY A 98 -4.69 -11.06 8.15
CA GLY A 98 -3.28 -10.87 8.49
C GLY A 98 -3.14 -9.84 9.60
N ILE A 99 -2.42 -8.75 9.33
CA ILE A 99 -2.30 -7.59 10.23
C ILE A 99 -3.44 -6.56 10.10
N MET A 100 -4.57 -6.98 9.54
CA MET A 100 -5.80 -6.20 9.36
C MET A 100 -5.67 -4.98 8.45
N THR A 101 -4.85 -5.03 7.39
CA THR A 101 -4.70 -3.92 6.44
C THR A 101 -6.03 -3.51 5.79
N VAL A 102 -6.84 -4.47 5.34
CA VAL A 102 -8.12 -4.17 4.67
C VAL A 102 -9.14 -3.55 5.64
N PRO A 103 -9.42 -4.14 6.82
CA PRO A 103 -10.27 -3.49 7.83
C PRO A 103 -9.76 -2.12 8.25
N PHE A 104 -8.44 -1.96 8.44
CA PHE A 104 -7.83 -0.68 8.82
C PHE A 104 -8.10 0.42 7.80
N CYS A 105 -7.85 0.14 6.51
CA CYS A 105 -8.14 1.09 5.44
C CYS A 105 -9.64 1.38 5.34
N ALA A 106 -10.50 0.37 5.49
CA ALA A 106 -11.96 0.56 5.45
C ALA A 106 -12.42 1.55 6.53
N VAL A 107 -11.97 1.37 7.78
CA VAL A 107 -12.26 2.28 8.89
C VAL A 107 -11.79 3.70 8.56
N LYS A 108 -10.51 3.86 8.17
CA LYS A 108 -9.93 5.17 7.80
C LYS A 108 -10.69 5.88 6.69
N MET A 109 -11.29 5.13 5.78
CA MET A 109 -12.06 5.66 4.66
C MET A 109 -13.54 5.86 5.00
N GLY A 110 -13.96 5.73 6.26
CA GLY A 110 -15.34 5.93 6.69
C GLY A 110 -16.29 4.77 6.35
N ARG A 111 -15.76 3.55 6.28
CA ARG A 111 -16.51 2.29 6.11
C ARG A 111 -16.37 1.43 7.38
N PHE A 112 -17.19 0.39 7.52
CA PHE A 112 -17.00 -0.62 8.56
C PHE A 112 -16.03 -1.70 8.06
N GLY A 113 -14.98 -1.99 8.82
CA GLY A 113 -14.03 -3.06 8.51
C GLY A 113 -14.33 -4.33 9.31
N VAL A 114 -14.39 -5.48 8.63
CA VAL A 114 -14.50 -6.79 9.29
C VAL A 114 -13.37 -7.68 8.80
N GLY A 115 -12.68 -8.35 9.72
CA GLY A 115 -11.55 -9.23 9.40
C GLY A 115 -11.55 -10.52 10.20
N CYS A 116 -11.03 -11.60 9.62
CA CYS A 116 -10.74 -12.84 10.32
C CYS A 116 -9.25 -13.17 10.24
N GLU A 117 -8.64 -13.53 11.38
CA GLU A 117 -7.25 -13.97 11.45
C GLU A 117 -7.11 -15.07 12.50
N LEU A 118 -6.33 -16.12 12.19
CA LEU A 118 -6.13 -17.28 13.06
C LEU A 118 -4.88 -17.14 13.93
N ASN A 119 -3.86 -16.43 13.45
CA ASN A 119 -2.66 -16.14 14.20
C ASN A 119 -2.97 -15.11 15.30
N GLN A 120 -2.83 -15.52 16.55
CA GLN A 120 -3.13 -14.68 17.70
C GLN A 120 -2.30 -13.39 17.75
N GLY A 121 -1.02 -13.44 17.37
CA GLY A 121 -0.15 -12.25 17.35
C GLY A 121 -0.63 -11.21 16.35
N TYR A 122 -0.87 -11.64 15.10
CA TYR A 122 -1.38 -10.75 14.05
C TYR A 122 -2.78 -10.22 14.36
N TYR A 123 -3.65 -11.06 14.93
CA TYR A 123 -4.96 -10.63 15.39
C TYR A 123 -4.86 -9.50 16.42
N LEU A 124 -4.03 -9.68 17.46
CA LEU A 124 -3.87 -8.67 18.52
C LEU A 124 -3.26 -7.36 18.00
N ASP A 125 -2.27 -7.44 17.11
CA ASP A 125 -1.69 -6.27 16.45
C ASP A 125 -2.74 -5.56 15.60
N GLY A 126 -3.52 -6.32 14.83
CA GLY A 126 -4.62 -5.83 14.01
C GLY A 126 -5.68 -5.08 14.81
N VAL A 127 -6.10 -5.62 15.95
CA VAL A 127 -7.03 -4.95 16.88
C VAL A 127 -6.46 -3.61 17.33
N LYS A 128 -5.17 -3.52 17.66
CA LYS A 128 -4.54 -2.26 18.06
C LYS A 128 -4.50 -1.23 16.93
N TYR A 129 -4.35 -1.64 15.67
CA TYR A 129 -4.45 -0.72 14.54
C TYR A 129 -5.86 -0.19 14.34
N LEU A 130 -6.87 -1.05 14.50
CA LEU A 130 -8.26 -0.67 14.37
C LEU A 130 -8.68 0.29 15.47
N GLU A 131 -8.38 -0.02 16.74
CA GLU A 131 -8.63 0.88 17.88
C GLU A 131 -7.99 2.26 17.66
N ALA A 132 -6.75 2.30 17.16
CA ALA A 132 -6.08 3.56 16.86
C ALA A 132 -6.72 4.31 15.67
N ALA A 133 -7.17 3.58 14.64
CA ALA A 133 -7.84 4.18 13.49
C ALA A 133 -9.19 4.79 13.87
N GLU A 134 -9.98 4.08 14.68
CA GLU A 134 -11.25 4.55 15.23
C GLU A 134 -11.02 5.78 16.11
N PHE A 135 -10.07 5.72 17.04
CA PHE A 135 -9.74 6.84 17.91
C PHE A 135 -9.37 8.11 17.13
N GLU A 136 -8.57 7.99 16.06
CA GLU A 136 -8.22 9.14 15.23
C GLU A 136 -9.42 9.75 14.47
N LEU A 137 -10.46 8.97 14.18
CA LEU A 137 -11.68 9.47 13.52
C LEU A 137 -12.69 10.06 14.49
N GLU A 138 -12.79 9.48 15.69
CA GLU A 138 -13.71 9.94 16.75
C GLU A 138 -13.12 11.09 17.58
N ALA A 139 -11.80 11.27 17.54
CA ALA A 139 -11.13 12.32 18.30
C ALA A 139 -11.70 13.70 17.90
N PRO A 140 -12.23 14.47 18.87
CA PRO A 140 -12.75 15.80 18.58
C PRO A 140 -11.61 16.68 18.07
N THR A 141 -11.88 17.41 17.01
CA THR A 141 -11.01 18.45 16.49
C THR A 141 -11.15 19.72 17.33
N LEU A 142 -10.19 20.64 17.19
CA LEU A 142 -10.24 21.95 17.86
C LEU A 142 -11.53 22.72 17.54
N PHE A 143 -12.12 22.48 16.36
CA PHE A 143 -13.30 23.21 15.86
C PHE A 143 -14.64 22.58 16.29
N ASP A 144 -14.64 21.33 16.75
CA ASP A 144 -15.87 20.69 17.24
C ASP A 144 -16.39 21.34 18.54
N MET A 145 -15.51 22.04 19.26
CA MET A 145 -15.84 22.81 20.45
C MET A 145 -16.48 24.18 20.15
N GLU A 146 -16.36 24.71 18.91
CA GLU A 146 -17.00 25.97 18.50
C GLU A 146 -18.49 25.81 18.16
N ALA A 147 -18.92 24.60 17.84
CA ALA A 147 -20.32 24.29 17.49
C ALA A 147 -21.23 24.14 18.73
N VAL A 148 -20.66 24.14 19.93
CA VAL A 148 -21.40 24.11 21.20
C VAL A 148 -21.75 25.55 21.61
N LYS A 149 -22.89 26.06 21.13
CA LYS A 149 -23.52 27.27 21.65
C LYS A 149 -24.62 26.95 22.66
#